data_AF-A0A0N1MHK0-F1
#
_entry.id   AF-A0A0N1MHK0-F1
#
_cell.length_a   1.000
_cell.length_b   1.000
_cell.length_c   1.000
_cell.angle_alpha   90.00
_cell.angle_beta   90.00
_cell.angle_gamma   90.00
#
_symmetry.space_group_name_H-M   'P 1'
#
loop_
_entity.id
_entity.type
_entity.pdbx_description
1 polymer ?
#
loop_
_entity_poly.entity_id
_entity_poly.type
_entity_poly.pdbx_seq_one_letter_code
_entity_poly.pdbx_strand_id
1 'polypeptide(L)'
;MEIKYLDILIKYPEHDKWKNKGISEDEILLLEYIYNKENPFPKVLKELLTLAGNFCYALDYSVYDSQIEMQQGEHEELLNIHNFIIPRPVFFVCLISHGLPLFLFLDEGHNPPLNQIINNPTLESYYRRTGGTLQGLIESRIQDNLRGYSMF
;
A
#
# COMPACT_ATOMS: atom_id res chain seq x y z
N MET A 1 -4.76 -12.00 -14.50
CA MET A 1 -5.63 -11.86 -13.32
C MET A 1 -6.82 -10.96 -13.67
N GLU A 2 -8.03 -11.29 -13.22
CA GLU A 2 -9.21 -10.42 -13.35
C GLU A 2 -9.16 -9.29 -12.28
N ILE A 3 -9.17 -8.03 -12.72
CA ILE A 3 -9.18 -6.84 -11.85
C ILE A 3 -10.61 -6.56 -11.38
N LYS A 4 -10.81 -6.48 -10.07
CA LYS A 4 -12.13 -6.30 -9.42
C LYS A 4 -12.23 -5.03 -8.58
N TYR A 5 -11.15 -4.60 -7.95
CA TYR A 5 -11.16 -3.50 -6.98
C TYR A 5 -10.55 -2.21 -7.53
N LEU A 6 -9.54 -2.29 -8.39
CA LEU A 6 -8.79 -1.12 -8.87
C LEU A 6 -9.00 -0.84 -10.36
N ASP A 7 -10.23 -0.98 -10.84
CA ASP A 7 -10.62 -0.63 -12.21
C ASP A 7 -10.35 0.85 -12.53
N ILE A 8 -10.42 1.73 -11.52
CA ILE A 8 -10.13 3.15 -11.68
C ILE A 8 -8.69 3.42 -12.14
N LEU A 9 -7.71 2.58 -11.76
CA LEU A 9 -6.33 2.69 -12.24
C LEU A 9 -6.17 2.22 -13.70
N ILE A 10 -7.06 1.37 -14.19
CA ILE A 10 -7.12 1.02 -15.62
C ILE A 10 -7.73 2.18 -16.41
N LYS A 11 -8.81 2.76 -15.88
CA LYS A 11 -9.53 3.85 -16.53
C LYS A 11 -8.71 5.14 -16.58
N TYR A 12 -7.92 5.39 -15.55
CA TYR A 12 -7.01 6.53 -15.43
C TYR A 12 -5.60 6.01 -15.13
N PRO A 13 -4.86 5.53 -16.15
CA PRO A 13 -3.54 4.91 -15.95
C PRO A 13 -2.42 5.92 -15.73
N GLU A 14 -2.69 7.20 -15.98
CA GLU A 14 -1.74 8.29 -15.86
C GLU A 14 -2.43 9.60 -15.44
N HIS A 15 -1.66 10.49 -14.85
CA HIS A 15 -2.03 11.85 -14.54
C HIS A 15 -0.86 12.77 -14.95
N ASP A 16 -1.15 13.78 -15.78
CA ASP A 16 -0.17 14.61 -16.46
C ASP A 16 0.89 13.78 -17.22
N LYS A 17 2.13 13.75 -16.72
CA LYS A 17 3.26 12.98 -17.28
C LYS A 17 3.59 11.76 -16.44
N TRP A 18 2.85 11.52 -15.36
CA TRP A 18 3.10 10.46 -14.39
C TRP A 18 2.20 9.27 -14.70
N LYS A 19 2.81 8.17 -15.13
CA LYS A 19 2.12 6.94 -15.51
C LYS A 19 2.38 5.84 -14.49
N ASN A 20 1.31 5.14 -14.10
CA ASN A 20 1.41 3.97 -13.22
C ASN A 20 2.32 2.90 -13.83
N LYS A 21 3.12 2.26 -12.99
CA LYS A 21 4.03 1.18 -13.38
C LYS A 21 3.84 0.00 -12.45
N GLY A 22 3.39 -1.11 -13.00
CA GLY A 22 3.31 -2.39 -12.29
C GLY A 22 4.68 -3.01 -12.04
N ILE A 23 4.67 -4.09 -11.26
CA ILE A 23 5.77 -5.05 -11.15
C ILE A 23 5.36 -6.40 -11.77
N SER A 24 6.35 -7.25 -12.04
CA SER A 24 6.10 -8.57 -12.65
C SER A 24 5.38 -9.54 -11.71
N GLU A 25 4.77 -10.59 -12.27
CA GLU A 25 4.15 -11.65 -11.46
C GLU A 25 5.19 -12.38 -10.58
N ASP A 26 6.40 -12.60 -11.09
CA ASP A 26 7.50 -13.21 -10.34
C ASP A 26 7.92 -12.35 -9.13
N GLU A 27 7.96 -11.01 -9.30
CA GLU A 27 8.20 -10.09 -8.18
C GLU A 27 7.08 -10.14 -7.14
N ILE A 28 5.81 -10.23 -7.58
CA ILE A 28 4.67 -10.38 -6.66
C ILE A 28 4.76 -11.69 -5.88
N LEU A 29 5.09 -12.81 -6.55
CA LEU A 29 5.27 -14.11 -5.90
C LEU A 29 6.41 -14.07 -4.88
N LEU A 30 7.52 -13.39 -5.20
CA LEU A 30 8.62 -13.16 -4.26
C LEU A 30 8.16 -12.37 -3.04
N LEU A 31 7.38 -11.30 -3.22
CA LEU A 31 6.84 -10.52 -2.12
C LEU A 31 5.86 -11.34 -1.26
N GLU A 32 5.01 -12.18 -1.87
CA GLU A 32 4.11 -13.10 -1.16
C GLU A 32 4.88 -14.12 -0.30
N TYR A 33 5.98 -14.66 -0.84
CA TYR A 33 6.89 -15.54 -0.11
C TYR A 33 7.48 -14.84 1.12
N ILE A 34 8.03 -13.63 0.94
CA ILE A 34 8.74 -12.89 2.00
C ILE A 34 7.77 -12.39 3.09
N TYR A 35 6.70 -11.70 2.70
CA TYR A 35 5.87 -10.92 3.63
C TYR A 35 4.59 -11.63 4.09
N ASN A 36 4.17 -12.70 3.39
CA ASN A 36 2.96 -13.44 3.73
C ASN A 36 3.16 -14.95 3.90
N LYS A 37 4.41 -15.41 4.04
CA LYS A 37 4.75 -16.83 4.24
C LYS A 37 4.11 -17.73 3.18
N GLU A 38 4.31 -17.37 1.91
CA GLU A 38 3.77 -18.10 0.73
C GLU A 38 2.25 -18.00 0.56
N ASN A 39 1.52 -17.33 1.46
CA ASN A 39 0.10 -17.11 1.26
C ASN A 39 -0.14 -16.02 0.21
N PRO A 40 -1.13 -16.17 -0.68
CA PRO A 40 -1.49 -15.13 -1.62
C PRO A 40 -1.83 -13.82 -0.90
N PHE A 41 -1.38 -12.70 -1.45
CA PHE A 41 -1.78 -11.39 -0.97
C PHE A 41 -3.29 -11.16 -1.16
N PRO A 42 -3.88 -10.25 -0.36
CA PRO A 42 -5.20 -9.70 -0.65
C PRO A 42 -5.33 -9.31 -2.12
N LYS A 43 -6.47 -9.63 -2.73
CA LYS A 43 -6.69 -9.40 -4.16
C LYS A 43 -6.49 -7.93 -4.54
N VAL A 44 -6.96 -6.99 -3.71
CA VAL A 44 -6.73 -5.55 -3.93
C VAL A 44 -5.24 -5.16 -3.95
N LEU A 45 -4.41 -5.82 -3.13
CA LEU A 45 -2.96 -5.59 -3.13
C LEU A 45 -2.29 -6.18 -4.37
N LYS A 46 -2.65 -7.41 -4.78
CA LYS A 46 -2.13 -7.99 -6.03
C LYS A 46 -2.48 -7.11 -7.24
N GLU A 47 -3.70 -6.58 -7.28
CA GLU A 47 -4.13 -5.63 -8.32
C GLU A 47 -3.30 -4.35 -8.29
N LEU A 48 -3.06 -3.77 -7.11
CA LEU A 48 -2.20 -2.59 -6.98
C LEU A 48 -0.80 -2.89 -7.50
N LEU A 49 -0.18 -3.99 -7.07
CA LEU A 49 1.18 -4.33 -7.47
C LEU A 49 1.29 -4.59 -8.99
N THR A 50 0.30 -5.26 -9.57
CA THR A 50 0.24 -5.52 -11.01
C THR A 50 0.09 -4.25 -11.83
N LEU A 51 -0.69 -3.27 -11.36
CA LEU A 51 -1.00 -2.06 -12.12
C LEU A 51 -0.02 -0.91 -11.83
N ALA A 52 0.45 -0.83 -10.59
CA ALA A 52 1.12 0.35 -10.04
C ALA A 52 2.10 0.01 -8.89
N GLY A 53 2.65 -1.21 -8.84
CA GLY A 53 3.58 -1.64 -7.79
C GLY A 53 4.93 -0.94 -7.80
N ASN A 54 5.44 -0.56 -8.97
CA ASN A 54 6.70 0.19 -9.06
C ASN A 54 6.46 1.71 -8.91
N PHE A 55 5.31 2.20 -9.39
CA PHE A 55 4.91 3.59 -9.20
C PHE A 55 3.39 3.73 -9.32
N CYS A 56 2.79 4.50 -8.42
CA CYS A 56 1.38 4.89 -8.47
C CYS A 56 1.27 6.41 -8.33
N TYR A 57 0.69 7.12 -9.29
CA TYR A 57 0.58 8.59 -9.18
C TYR A 57 -0.37 9.04 -8.05
N ALA A 58 -1.20 8.13 -7.53
CA ALA A 58 -2.17 8.38 -6.47
C ALA A 58 -1.71 7.93 -5.08
N LEU A 59 -0.54 7.29 -4.96
CA LEU A 59 0.06 6.86 -3.70
C LEU A 59 1.49 7.37 -3.60
N ASP A 60 2.02 7.40 -2.40
CA ASP A 60 3.39 7.85 -2.16
C ASP A 60 4.25 6.67 -1.70
N TYR A 61 5.22 6.29 -2.54
CA TYR A 61 6.21 5.26 -2.24
C TYR A 61 7.56 5.85 -1.79
N SER A 62 7.61 7.16 -1.54
CA SER A 62 8.78 7.90 -1.09
C SER A 62 9.98 7.73 -2.05
N VAL A 63 11.18 7.71 -1.48
CA VAL A 63 12.48 7.63 -2.18
C VAL A 63 12.88 6.22 -2.61
N TYR A 64 12.03 5.22 -2.36
CA TYR A 64 12.36 3.82 -2.59
C TYR A 64 12.24 3.43 -4.06
N ASP A 65 13.22 2.68 -4.56
CA ASP A 65 13.28 2.23 -5.96
C ASP A 65 12.46 0.96 -6.19
N SER A 66 12.05 0.27 -5.13
CA SER A 66 11.28 -0.97 -5.20
C SER A 66 10.38 -1.20 -4.00
N GLN A 67 9.39 -2.08 -4.18
CA GLN A 67 8.53 -2.53 -3.07
C GLN A 67 9.31 -3.29 -2.00
N ILE A 68 10.34 -4.07 -2.36
CA ILE A 68 11.19 -4.76 -1.38
C ILE A 68 11.90 -3.76 -0.49
N GLU A 69 12.53 -2.74 -1.09
CA GLU A 69 13.26 -1.70 -0.38
C GLU A 69 12.31 -0.91 0.54
N MET A 70 11.11 -0.55 0.03
CA MET A 70 10.10 0.13 0.84
C MET A 70 9.69 -0.71 2.06
N GLN A 71 9.34 -1.99 1.87
CA GLN A 71 8.95 -2.83 2.99
C GLN A 71 10.10 -3.00 4.00
N GLN A 72 11.34 -3.21 3.52
CA GLN A 72 12.51 -3.33 4.41
C GLN A 72 12.74 -2.04 5.21
N GLY A 73 12.76 -0.89 4.53
CA GLY A 73 12.98 0.41 5.15
C GLY A 73 11.96 0.74 6.24
N GLU A 74 10.67 0.54 5.97
CA GLU A 74 9.61 0.83 6.94
C GLU A 74 9.63 -0.12 8.15
N HIS A 75 9.95 -1.39 7.94
CA HIS A 75 10.15 -2.35 9.04
C HIS A 75 11.38 -1.98 9.89
N GLU A 76 12.48 -1.55 9.26
CA GLU A 76 13.69 -1.09 9.94
C GLU A 76 13.45 0.22 10.70
N GLU A 77 12.69 1.16 10.14
CA GLU A 77 12.36 2.42 10.80
C GLU A 77 11.54 2.19 12.08
N LEU A 78 10.52 1.33 12.02
CA LEU A 78 9.74 0.95 13.20
C LEU A 78 10.60 0.31 14.28
N LEU A 79 11.54 -0.55 13.90
CA LEU A 79 12.45 -1.17 14.85
C LEU A 79 13.42 -0.15 15.45
N ASN A 80 14.03 0.71 14.63
CA ASN A 80 15.10 1.60 15.06
C ASN A 80 14.58 2.81 15.87
N ILE A 81 13.44 3.37 15.47
CA ILE A 81 12.87 4.56 16.13
C ILE A 81 12.01 4.16 17.33
N HIS A 82 11.26 3.06 17.23
CA HIS A 82 10.27 2.69 18.23
C HIS A 82 10.58 1.39 18.99
N ASN A 83 11.66 0.67 18.63
CA ASN A 83 11.96 -0.66 19.16
C ASN A 83 10.76 -1.61 19.04
N PHE A 84 10.06 -1.53 17.89
CA PHE A 84 8.79 -2.20 17.67
C PHE A 84 8.79 -3.06 16.41
N ILE A 85 8.18 -4.25 16.51
CA ILE A 85 7.97 -5.17 15.40
C ILE A 85 6.48 -5.51 15.35
N ILE A 86 5.87 -5.36 14.19
CA ILE A 86 4.47 -5.73 13.98
C ILE A 86 4.33 -7.25 14.05
N PRO A 87 3.50 -7.82 14.95
CA PRO A 87 3.43 -9.27 15.16
C PRO A 87 2.62 -10.03 14.09
N ARG A 88 2.05 -9.31 13.12
CA ARG A 88 1.16 -9.82 12.08
C ARG A 88 1.74 -9.54 10.69
N PRO A 89 1.40 -10.35 9.67
CA PRO A 89 1.83 -10.09 8.31
C PRO A 89 1.17 -8.80 7.80
N VAL A 90 2.00 -7.85 7.40
CA VAL A 90 1.58 -6.53 6.92
C VAL A 90 2.28 -6.17 5.62
N PHE A 91 1.71 -5.22 4.90
CA PHE A 91 2.33 -4.61 3.74
C PHE A 91 2.01 -3.13 3.69
N PHE A 92 3.05 -2.29 3.70
CA PHE A 92 2.95 -0.84 3.56
C PHE A 92 2.54 -0.47 2.13
N VAL A 93 1.66 0.52 1.98
CA VAL A 93 1.06 0.87 0.68
C VAL A 93 1.13 2.38 0.37
N CYS A 94 1.39 3.24 1.36
CA CYS A 94 1.56 4.68 1.15
C CYS A 94 2.25 5.31 2.37
N LEU A 95 3.32 6.07 2.16
CA LEU A 95 4.18 6.53 3.25
C LEU A 95 3.84 7.93 3.77
N ILE A 96 3.35 8.81 2.88
CA ILE A 96 2.97 10.17 3.26
C ILE A 96 1.45 10.28 3.38
N SER A 97 0.91 9.76 4.50
CA SER A 97 -0.44 10.08 4.93
C SER A 97 -0.36 10.71 6.31
N HIS A 98 -0.51 12.03 6.42
CA HIS A 98 -0.37 12.75 7.71
C HIS A 98 0.93 12.42 8.48
N GLY A 99 2.01 12.12 7.77
CA GLY A 99 3.32 11.78 8.34
C GLY A 99 3.46 10.37 8.91
N LEU A 100 2.48 9.47 8.70
CA LEU A 100 2.56 8.08 9.17
C LEU A 100 2.15 7.08 8.07
N PRO A 101 2.87 5.95 7.93
CA PRO A 101 2.61 4.96 6.89
C PRO A 101 1.22 4.32 7.00
N LEU A 102 0.62 4.12 5.83
CA LEU A 102 -0.57 3.31 5.62
C LEU A 102 -0.18 1.89 5.24
N PHE A 103 -0.90 0.91 5.76
CA PHE A 103 -0.62 -0.50 5.51
C PHE A 103 -1.88 -1.37 5.54
N LEU A 104 -1.76 -2.57 4.99
CA LEU A 104 -2.77 -3.63 5.02
C LEU A 104 -2.30 -4.78 5.91
N PHE A 105 -3.22 -5.39 6.64
CA PHE A 105 -3.02 -6.73 7.18
C PHE A 105 -3.29 -7.75 6.07
N LEU A 106 -2.35 -8.68 5.89
CA LEU A 106 -2.39 -9.64 4.78
C LEU A 106 -3.29 -10.85 5.06
N ASP A 107 -3.73 -11.00 6.32
CA ASP A 107 -4.59 -12.06 6.84
C ASP A 107 -6.07 -11.64 6.96
N GLU A 108 -6.49 -10.51 6.37
CA GLU A 108 -7.84 -9.93 6.52
C GLU A 108 -8.71 -9.97 5.25
N GLY A 109 -8.54 -11.01 4.43
CA GLY A 109 -9.37 -11.27 3.25
C GLY A 109 -8.94 -10.49 2.00
N HIS A 110 -9.83 -10.37 1.03
CA HIS A 110 -9.47 -9.89 -0.32
C HIS A 110 -9.41 -8.36 -0.48
N ASN A 111 -10.14 -7.61 0.33
CA ASN A 111 -10.15 -6.14 0.37
C ASN A 111 -10.12 -5.69 1.83
N PRO A 112 -8.99 -5.88 2.53
CA PRO A 112 -8.89 -5.63 3.96
C PRO A 112 -9.07 -4.15 4.27
N PRO A 113 -9.47 -3.82 5.51
CA PRO A 113 -9.51 -2.42 5.95
C PRO A 113 -8.11 -1.80 5.91
N LEU A 114 -8.06 -0.53 5.53
CA LEU A 114 -6.84 0.25 5.52
C LEU A 114 -6.48 0.70 6.94
N ASN A 115 -5.19 0.59 7.27
CA ASN A 115 -4.65 0.89 8.58
C ASN A 115 -3.61 1.98 8.46
N GLN A 116 -3.38 2.67 9.57
CA GLN A 116 -2.29 3.61 9.70
C GLN A 116 -1.52 3.30 10.98
N ILE A 117 -0.20 3.36 10.91
CA ILE A 117 0.64 3.33 12.11
C ILE A 117 0.30 4.53 13.00
N ILE A 118 0.34 4.35 14.32
CA ILE A 118 0.20 5.46 15.27
C ILE A 118 1.57 5.91 15.79
N ASN A 119 1.62 7.13 16.32
CA ASN A 119 2.80 7.60 17.04
C ASN A 119 3.07 6.73 18.27
N ASN A 120 4.35 6.40 18.49
CA ASN A 120 4.82 5.60 19.63
C ASN A 120 4.11 4.24 19.74
N PRO A 121 4.22 3.37 18.72
CA PRO A 121 3.54 2.08 18.69
C PRO A 121 4.01 1.16 19.83
N THR A 122 3.06 0.47 20.47
CA THR A 122 3.29 -0.59 21.45
C THR A 122 2.59 -1.88 21.03
N LEU A 123 2.87 -2.98 21.73
CA LEU A 123 2.18 -4.25 21.48
C LEU A 123 0.65 -4.16 21.67
N GLU A 124 0.17 -3.34 22.61
CA GLU A 124 -1.27 -3.16 22.82
C GLU A 124 -1.90 -2.15 21.84
N SER A 125 -1.12 -1.23 21.29
CA SER A 125 -1.62 -0.17 20.42
C SER A 125 -0.53 0.32 19.46
N TYR A 126 -0.57 -0.15 18.20
CA TYR A 126 0.40 0.23 17.16
C TYR A 126 -0.23 0.73 15.87
N TYR A 127 -1.56 0.70 15.76
CA TYR A 127 -2.25 1.14 14.56
C TYR A 127 -3.66 1.66 14.87
N ARG A 128 -4.21 2.41 13.91
CA ARG A 128 -5.63 2.78 13.85
C ARG A 128 -6.23 2.33 12.51
N ARG A 129 -7.52 1.99 12.53
CA ARG A 129 -8.31 1.81 11.30
C ARG A 129 -8.61 3.20 10.71
N THR A 130 -8.48 3.36 9.41
CA THR A 130 -8.84 4.63 8.75
C THR A 130 -10.35 4.78 8.54
N GLY A 131 -11.11 3.68 8.64
CA GLY A 131 -12.54 3.63 8.32
C GLY A 131 -12.83 3.36 6.83
N GLY A 132 -11.80 3.12 6.01
CA GLY A 132 -11.92 2.82 4.59
C GLY A 132 -11.03 1.65 4.14
N THR A 133 -10.85 1.53 2.83
CA THR A 133 -10.03 0.51 2.17
C THR A 133 -9.00 1.18 1.25
N LEU A 134 -8.01 0.41 0.79
CA LEU A 134 -7.06 0.86 -0.22
C LEU A 134 -7.78 1.30 -1.51
N GLN A 135 -8.79 0.53 -1.93
CA GLN A 135 -9.66 0.89 -3.05
C GLN A 135 -10.29 2.27 -2.84
N GLY A 136 -10.96 2.49 -1.71
CA GLY A 136 -11.66 3.75 -1.45
C GLY A 136 -10.71 4.96 -1.39
N LEU A 137 -9.49 4.78 -0.87
CA LEU A 137 -8.48 5.84 -0.88
C LEU A 137 -8.08 6.22 -2.32
N ILE A 138 -7.69 5.24 -3.13
CA ILE A 138 -7.26 5.48 -4.52
C ILE A 138 -8.41 6.09 -5.33
N GLU A 139 -9.62 5.56 -5.17
CA GLU A 139 -10.81 6.08 -5.83
C GLU A 139 -11.06 7.53 -5.47
N SER A 140 -11.06 7.88 -4.17
CA SER A 140 -11.27 9.26 -3.73
C SER A 140 -10.23 10.20 -4.32
N ARG A 141 -8.94 9.86 -4.23
CA ARG A 141 -7.85 10.72 -4.73
C ARG A 141 -7.99 10.98 -6.22
N ILE A 142 -8.25 9.95 -7.02
CA ILE A 142 -8.41 10.11 -8.47
C ILE A 142 -9.66 10.94 -8.79
N GLN A 143 -10.78 10.70 -8.08
CA GLN A 143 -12.00 11.48 -8.29
C GLN A 143 -11.83 12.96 -7.91
N ASP A 144 -11.09 13.26 -6.84
CA ASP A 144 -10.80 14.62 -6.43
C ASP A 144 -9.94 15.35 -7.47
N ASN A 145 -8.93 14.68 -8.00
CA ASN A 145 -8.13 15.19 -9.12
C ASN A 145 -8.98 15.48 -10.37
N LEU A 146 -9.89 14.59 -10.74
CA LEU A 146 -10.78 14.78 -11.89
C LEU A 146 -11.73 15.99 -11.69
N ARG A 147 -11.96 16.41 -10.45
CA ARG A 147 -12.72 17.62 -10.10
C ARG A 147 -11.85 18.87 -9.97
N GLY A 148 -10.53 18.76 -10.16
CA GLY A 148 -9.57 19.84 -10.04
C GLY A 148 -9.06 20.09 -8.61
N TYR A 149 -9.26 19.15 -7.69
CA TYR A 149 -8.71 19.21 -6.34
C TYR A 149 -7.37 18.45 -6.24
N SER A 150 -6.60 18.73 -5.18
CA SER A 150 -5.38 17.98 -4.86
C SER A 150 -5.71 16.52 -4.53
N MET A 151 -4.82 15.59 -4.92
CA MET A 151 -4.87 14.18 -4.49
C MET A 151 -4.36 13.96 -3.06
N PHE A 152 -3.64 14.94 -2.51
CA PHE A 152 -2.95 14.88 -1.21
C PHE A 152 -3.29 16.06 -0.33
#